data_AF-A0ABD5DYF9-F1
#
_entry.id   AF-A0ABD5DYF9-F1
#
_cell.length_a   1.000
_cell.length_b   1.000
_cell.length_c   1.000
_cell.angle_alpha   90.00
_cell.angle_beta   90.00
_cell.angle_gamma   90.00
#
_symmetry.space_group_name_H-M   'P 1'
#
loop_
_entity.id
_entity.type
_entity.pdbx_description
1 polymer ?
#
loop_
_entity_poly.entity_id
_entity_poly.type
_entity_poly.pdbx_seq_one_letter_code
_entity_poly.pdbx_strand_id
1 'polypeptide(L)' 'TIATGVNIFKDMMITWGDLDALICTSDEMACGCMMACHSAGIKVPNTVAIASLGGGVLSTVCSPALTTVEFPWHDIG' A
#
# COMPACT_ATOMS: atom_id res chain seq x y z
N THR A 1 -7.63 1.90 -7.58
CA THR A 1 -8.67 2.24 -6.59
C THR A 1 -8.51 1.36 -5.35
N ILE A 2 -9.09 1.77 -4.22
CA ILE A 2 -8.98 1.08 -2.93
C ILE A 2 -9.52 -0.36 -2.99
N ALA A 3 -10.71 -0.56 -3.56
CA ALA A 3 -11.34 -1.89 -3.64
C ALA A 3 -10.48 -2.90 -4.43
N THR A 4 -9.83 -2.46 -5.49
CA THR A 4 -8.90 -3.30 -6.27
C THR A 4 -7.70 -3.72 -5.42
N GLY A 5 -7.11 -2.79 -4.65
CA GLY A 5 -5.99 -3.10 -3.75
C GLY A 5 -6.34 -4.15 -2.71
N VAL A 6 -7.54 -4.08 -2.13
CA VAL A 6 -8.03 -5.09 -1.16
C VAL A 6 -8.09 -6.48 -1.79
N ASN A 7 -8.64 -6.60 -3.00
CA ASN A 7 -8.85 -7.89 -3.65
C ASN A 7 -7.52 -8.50 -4.13
N ILE A 8 -6.70 -7.69 -4.82
CA ILE A 8 -5.40 -8.14 -5.31
C ILE A 8 -4.49 -8.60 -4.17
N PHE A 9 -4.47 -7.90 -3.04
CA PHE A 9 -3.64 -8.31 -1.91
C PHE A 9 -3.99 -9.71 -1.40
N LYS A 10 -5.29 -10.04 -1.34
CA LYS A 10 -5.74 -11.38 -0.92
C LYS A 10 -5.28 -12.46 -1.91
N ASP A 11 -5.41 -12.19 -3.21
CA ASP A 11 -4.98 -13.12 -4.25
C ASP A 11 -3.45 -13.31 -4.23
N MET A 12 -2.70 -12.23 -4.01
CA MET A 12 -1.24 -12.26 -3.87
C MET A 12 -0.79 -13.09 -2.67
N MET A 13 -1.41 -12.94 -1.50
CA MET A 13 -1.06 -13.72 -0.32
C MET A 13 -1.31 -15.23 -0.48
N ILE A 14 -2.30 -15.61 -1.31
CA ILE A 14 -2.56 -17.02 -1.64
C ILE A 14 -1.51 -17.54 -2.64
N THR A 15 -1.11 -16.70 -3.59
CA THR A 15 -0.18 -17.07 -4.67
C THR A 15 1.27 -17.09 -4.19
N TRP A 16 1.62 -16.17 -3.30
CA TRP A 16 2.96 -15.92 -2.76
C TRP A 16 2.87 -15.82 -1.23
N GLY A 17 2.94 -16.98 -0.56
CA GLY A 17 2.84 -17.06 0.90
C GLY A 17 4.03 -16.44 1.66
N ASP A 18 5.12 -16.16 0.96
CA ASP A 18 6.37 -15.56 1.45
C ASP A 18 6.57 -14.12 0.95
N LEU A 19 5.48 -13.42 0.60
CA LEU A 19 5.54 -12.02 0.17
C LEU A 19 6.03 -11.10 1.31
N ASP A 20 7.24 -10.58 1.19
CA ASP A 20 7.82 -9.65 2.19
C ASP A 20 7.47 -8.17 1.94
N ALA A 21 7.24 -7.77 0.67
CA ALA A 21 7.02 -6.37 0.31
C ALA A 21 6.15 -6.18 -0.94
N LEU A 22 5.36 -5.10 -0.96
CA LEU A 22 4.53 -4.68 -2.07
C LEU A 22 4.73 -3.19 -2.38
N ILE A 23 4.99 -2.89 -3.65
CA ILE A 23 5.06 -1.52 -4.16
C ILE A 23 3.82 -1.26 -5.02
N CYS A 24 2.97 -0.34 -4.59
CA CYS A 24 1.77 0.07 -5.30
C CYS A 24 2.03 1.31 -6.16
N THR A 25 1.41 1.36 -7.34
CA THR A 25 1.53 2.51 -8.25
C THR A 25 0.70 3.72 -7.85
N SER A 26 -0.17 3.60 -6.84
CA SER A 26 -0.92 4.70 -6.27
C SER A 26 -1.23 4.49 -4.79
N ASP A 27 -1.41 5.59 -4.06
CA ASP A 27 -1.74 5.55 -2.62
C ASP A 27 -3.07 4.89 -2.34
N GLU A 28 -4.05 5.01 -3.25
CA GLU A 28 -5.34 4.34 -3.10
C GLU A 28 -5.20 2.82 -3.09
N MET A 29 -4.37 2.26 -3.98
CA MET A 29 -4.15 0.81 -4.00
C MET A 29 -3.38 0.37 -2.76
N ALA A 30 -2.36 1.12 -2.36
CA ALA A 30 -1.60 0.85 -1.14
C ALA A 30 -2.52 0.86 0.08
N CYS A 31 -3.39 1.86 0.20
CA CYS A 31 -4.40 1.96 1.25
C CYS A 31 -5.34 0.75 1.25
N GLY A 32 -5.80 0.30 0.08
CA GLY A 32 -6.58 -0.93 -0.05
C GLY A 32 -5.84 -2.18 0.47
N CYS A 33 -4.56 -2.30 0.14
CA CYS A 33 -3.72 -3.41 0.63
C CYS A 33 -3.53 -3.34 2.16
N MET A 34 -3.30 -2.13 2.70
CA MET A 34 -3.21 -1.89 4.14
C MET A 34 -4.50 -2.29 4.87
N MET A 35 -5.66 -1.92 4.32
CA MET A 35 -6.97 -2.31 4.86
C MET A 35 -7.14 -3.83 4.88
N ALA A 36 -6.72 -4.52 3.82
CA ALA A 36 -6.76 -5.97 3.76
C ALA A 36 -5.81 -6.61 4.79
N CYS A 37 -4.60 -6.07 4.96
CA CYS A 37 -3.67 -6.50 6.00
C CYS A 37 -4.29 -6.37 7.40
N HIS A 38 -4.88 -5.21 7.69
CA HIS A 38 -5.54 -4.94 8.97
C HIS A 38 -6.69 -5.91 9.23
N SER A 39 -7.53 -6.15 8.22
CA SER A 39 -8.65 -7.11 8.32
C SER A 39 -8.17 -8.55 8.52
N ALA A 40 -6.98 -8.91 8.03
CA ALA A 40 -6.39 -10.23 8.18
C ALA A 40 -5.51 -10.38 9.43
N GLY A 41 -5.32 -9.30 10.22
CA GLY A 41 -4.41 -9.30 11.37
C GLY A 41 -2.92 -9.33 10.98
N ILE A 42 -2.59 -9.06 9.71
CA ILE A 42 -1.22 -9.01 9.20
C ILE A 42 -0.61 -7.67 9.62
N LYS A 43 0.57 -7.72 10.25
CA LYS A 43 1.26 -6.51 10.73
C LYS A 43 2.09 -5.88 9.62
N VAL A 44 1.80 -4.64 9.29
CA VAL A 44 2.65 -3.81 8.44
C VAL A 44 3.51 -2.92 9.35
N PRO A 45 4.83 -2.79 9.13
CA PRO A 45 5.65 -3.42 8.09
C PRO A 45 6.26 -4.78 8.48
N ASN A 46 6.01 -5.29 9.70
CA ASN A 46 6.74 -6.44 10.24
C ASN A 46 6.54 -7.77 9.49
N THR A 47 5.38 -7.98 8.88
CA THR A 47 5.04 -9.19 8.13
C THR A 47 5.08 -8.95 6.63
N VAL A 48 4.49 -7.84 6.18
CA VAL A 48 4.56 -7.40 4.78
C VAL A 48 4.77 -5.89 4.79
N ALA A 49 5.79 -5.42 4.08
CA ALA A 49 6.03 -4.01 3.87
C ALA A 49 5.18 -3.48 2.70
N ILE A 50 4.56 -2.32 2.84
CA ILE A 50 3.75 -1.71 1.77
C ILE A 50 4.27 -0.30 1.51
N ALA A 51 4.53 0.00 0.24
CA ALA A 51 4.93 1.32 -0.22
C ALA A 51 4.07 1.77 -1.42
N SER A 52 4.01 3.08 -1.66
CA SER A 52 3.29 3.66 -2.79
C SER A 52 4.15 4.62 -3.63
N LEU A 53 3.67 4.92 -4.84
CA LEU A 53 4.20 5.98 -5.69
C LEU A 53 3.09 7.02 -5.86
N GLY A 54 3.33 8.27 -5.46
CA GLY A 54 2.36 9.34 -5.57
C GLY A 54 2.61 10.50 -4.60
N GLY A 55 2.72 10.19 -3.31
CA GLY A 55 2.89 11.21 -2.26
C GLY A 55 1.64 12.04 -1.98
N GLY A 56 0.45 11.47 -2.13
CA GLY A 56 -0.83 12.13 -1.85
C GLY A 56 -1.24 12.07 -0.38
N VAL A 57 -2.37 12.71 -0.04
CA VAL A 57 -2.90 12.80 1.34
C VAL A 57 -3.11 11.43 1.99
N LEU A 58 -3.49 10.42 1.20
CA LEU A 58 -3.69 9.06 1.70
C LEU A 58 -2.42 8.48 2.33
N SER A 59 -1.24 8.83 1.82
CA SER A 59 0.01 8.33 2.35
C SER A 59 0.26 8.74 3.81
N THR A 60 -0.21 9.93 4.21
CA THR A 60 0.03 10.50 5.55
C THR A 60 -1.04 10.14 6.57
N VAL A 61 -2.24 9.76 6.12
CA VAL A 61 -3.38 9.43 7.00
C VAL A 61 -3.56 7.92 7.23
N CYS A 62 -2.90 7.08 6.45
CA CYS A 62 -2.85 5.64 6.72
C CYS A 62 -2.13 5.37 8.06
N SER A 63 -2.51 4.27 8.73
CA SER A 63 -1.86 3.82 9.96
C SER A 63 -1.38 2.39 9.78
N PRO A 64 -0.07 2.11 9.90
CA PRO A 64 1.02 3.10 9.93
C PRO A 64 1.06 3.97 8.66
N ALA A 65 1.75 5.11 8.73
CA ALA A 65 1.94 6.00 7.59
C ALA A 65 2.61 5.25 6.43
N LEU A 66 2.15 5.47 5.20
CA LEU A 66 2.66 4.78 4.02
C LEU A 66 4.00 5.37 3.61
N THR A 67 4.99 4.50 3.44
CA THR A 67 6.22 4.84 2.73
C THR A 67 5.85 5.18 1.28
N THR A 68 6.17 6.38 0.81
CA THR A 68 5.79 6.81 -0.53
C THR A 68 6.89 7.60 -1.22
N VAL A 69 6.95 7.50 -2.54
CA VAL A 69 7.72 8.42 -3.38
C VAL A 69 6.79 9.55 -3.81
N GLU A 70 7.05 10.75 -3.30
CA GLU A 70 6.36 11.97 -3.72
C GLU A 70 7.03 12.55 -4.96
N PHE A 71 6.22 12.82 -5.99
CA PHE A 71 6.70 13.49 -7.19
C PHE A 71 6.54 15.01 -7.01
N PRO A 72 7.57 15.82 -7.37
CA PRO A 72 7.52 17.27 -7.21
C PRO A 72 6.69 17.91 -8.34
N TRP A 73 5.38 17.60 -8.39
CA TRP A 73 4.47 18.05 -9.44
C TRP A 73 4.45 19.57 -9.60
N HIS A 74 4.70 20.31 -8.51
CA HIS A 74 4.78 21.76 -8.51
C HIS A 74 6.02 22.31 -9.23
N ASP A 75 7.13 21.57 -9.23
CA ASP A 75 8.41 22.03 -9.79
C ASP A 75 8.62 21.59 -11.25
N ILE A 76 7.77 20.71 -11.77
CA ILE A 76 7.87 20.14 -13.13
C ILE A 76 6.98 20.93 -14.13
N GLY A 77 6.88 22.26 -13.96
CA GLY A 77 6.04 23.15 -14.76
C GLY A 77 6.82 24.14 -15.63
#